data_AF-A0A6C0CXB6-F1
#
_entry.id   AF-A0A6C0CXB6-F1
#
_cell.length_a   1.000
_cell.length_b   1.000
_cell.length_c   1.000
_cell.angle_alpha   90.00
_cell.angle_beta   90.00
_cell.angle_gamma   90.00
#
_symmetry.space_group_name_H-M   'P 1'
#
loop_
_entity.id
_entity.type
_entity.pdbx_description
1 polymer ?
#
loop_
_entity_poly.entity_id
_entity_poly.type
_entity_poly.pdbx_seq_one_letter_code
_entity_poly.pdbx_strand_id
1 'polypeptide(L)'
;MSGSRTFRPTTVSGGNNIFWQKRTGNNFTIELIPETGINSVFITKNLQVANEITVTSSEKEKGNIKDINNDVNDILKLNPKQYNYNNDSKLHFGLIAEDVEKVYPNLVSNTEVGKSLNYLEIVPLLIDKIKDLQNQIDELKRK
;
A
#
# COMPACT_ATOMS: atom_id res chain seq x y z
N MET A 1 -2.85 36.40 12.46
CA MET A 1 -4.31 36.34 12.73
C MET A 1 -4.78 34.92 12.47
N SER A 2 -4.99 34.12 13.52
CA SER A 2 -5.41 32.73 13.41
C SER A 2 -6.93 32.69 13.27
N GLY A 3 -7.42 32.50 12.04
CA GLY A 3 -8.85 32.37 11.76
C GLY A 3 -9.31 30.97 12.13
N SER A 4 -10.08 30.85 13.21
CA SER A 4 -10.81 29.62 13.54
C SER A 4 -11.82 29.34 12.41
N ARG A 5 -11.59 28.28 11.63
CA ARG A 5 -12.53 27.81 10.62
C ARG A 5 -13.36 26.69 11.24
N THR A 6 -14.66 26.92 11.38
CA THR A 6 -15.60 25.90 11.84
C THR A 6 -15.99 25.01 10.65
N PHE A 7 -15.71 23.71 10.76
CA PHE A 7 -16.03 22.70 9.75
C PHE A 7 -17.46 22.19 9.97
N ARG A 8 -18.28 22.14 8.91
CA ARG A 8 -19.63 21.58 8.99
C ARG A 8 -19.57 20.11 8.57
N PRO A 9 -19.90 19.15 9.46
CA PRO A 9 -20.07 17.78 9.05
C PRO A 9 -21.30 17.67 8.12
N THR A 10 -21.22 16.80 7.11
CA THR A 10 -22.40 16.47 6.30
C THR A 10 -22.94 15.14 6.82
N THR A 11 -24.07 15.19 7.52
CA THR A 11 -24.79 13.99 7.98
C THR A 11 -25.47 13.34 6.77
N VAL A 12 -25.08 12.10 6.45
CA VAL A 12 -25.95 11.20 5.70
C VAL A 12 -26.96 10.65 6.70
N SER A 13 -28.25 10.67 6.33
CA SER A 13 -29.35 10.19 7.19
C SER A 13 -29.03 8.80 7.76
N GLY A 14 -29.01 8.67 9.09
CA GLY A 14 -28.68 7.40 9.76
C GLY A 14 -27.46 7.40 10.68
N GLY A 15 -26.87 8.56 11.00
CA GLY A 15 -25.99 8.72 12.16
C GLY A 15 -24.61 8.07 12.00
N ASN A 16 -23.70 8.82 11.36
CA ASN A 16 -22.26 8.95 11.65
C ASN A 16 -21.70 9.91 10.58
N ASN A 17 -20.85 10.87 10.96
CA ASN A 17 -20.28 11.83 10.00
C ASN A 17 -19.19 11.11 9.18
N ILE A 18 -19.37 10.93 7.86
CA ILE A 18 -18.50 10.02 7.08
C ILE A 18 -17.48 10.75 6.18
N PHE A 19 -17.63 12.07 5.95
CA PHE A 19 -16.72 12.82 5.08
C PHE A 19 -16.59 14.29 5.50
N TRP A 20 -15.36 14.81 5.49
CA TRP A 20 -15.09 16.24 5.62
C TRP A 20 -14.82 16.83 4.23
N GLN A 21 -15.53 17.91 3.90
CA GLN A 21 -15.37 18.60 2.62
C GLN A 21 -14.81 20.00 2.87
N LYS A 22 -13.64 20.28 2.31
CA LYS A 22 -13.03 21.60 2.33
C LYS A 22 -13.33 22.31 1.01
N ARG A 23 -14.11 23.39 1.07
CA ARG A 23 -14.35 24.25 -0.08
C ARG A 23 -13.25 25.31 -0.18
N THR A 24 -12.56 25.37 -1.33
CA THR A 24 -11.58 26.41 -1.65
C THR A 24 -12.01 27.06 -2.97
N GLY A 25 -12.78 28.15 -2.89
CA GLY A 25 -13.39 28.79 -4.06
C GLY A 25 -14.47 27.92 -4.71
N ASN A 26 -14.31 27.62 -6.01
CA ASN A 26 -15.16 26.69 -6.75
C ASN A 26 -14.70 25.22 -6.64
N ASN A 27 -13.55 24.97 -6.02
CA ASN A 27 -13.01 23.63 -5.85
C ASN A 27 -13.47 23.03 -4.51
N PHE A 28 -13.78 21.75 -4.52
CA PHE A 28 -14.09 20.96 -3.34
C PHE A 28 -13.01 19.89 -3.17
N THR A 29 -12.39 19.85 -2.00
CA THR A 29 -11.50 18.77 -1.59
C THR A 29 -12.25 17.89 -0.60
N ILE A 30 -12.35 16.58 -0.88
CA ILE A 30 -12.89 15.60 0.07
C ILE A 30 -11.69 15.00 0.81
N GLU A 31 -11.64 15.19 2.12
CA GLU A 31 -10.61 14.61 2.98
C GLU A 31 -11.23 13.45 3.78
N LEU A 32 -10.67 12.26 3.63
CA LEU A 32 -11.02 11.09 4.45
C LEU A 32 -10.23 11.19 5.75
N ILE A 33 -10.87 11.71 6.80
CA ILE A 33 -10.25 11.86 8.12
C ILE A 33 -10.82 10.77 9.02
N PRO A 34 -10.00 9.78 9.45
CA PRO A 34 -10.41 8.86 10.49
C PRO A 34 -10.69 9.66 11.77
N GLU A 35 -11.75 9.29 12.51
CA GLU A 35 -12.29 10.04 13.66
C GLU A 35 -11.23 10.46 14.70
N THR A 36 -10.13 9.72 14.81
CA THR A 36 -9.07 9.95 15.79
C THR A 36 -7.79 10.55 15.20
N GLY A 37 -7.70 10.77 13.89
CA GLY A 37 -6.51 11.33 13.22
C GLY A 37 -5.24 10.45 13.25
N ILE A 38 -5.30 9.29 13.91
CA ILE A 38 -4.19 8.34 14.09
C ILE A 38 -4.47 6.98 13.44
N ASN A 39 -5.70 6.72 13.00
CA ASN A 39 -6.09 5.44 12.44
C ASN A 39 -5.89 5.40 10.92
N SER A 40 -5.66 4.21 10.37
CA SER A 40 -5.69 3.98 8.94
C SER A 40 -7.12 4.07 8.39
N VAL A 41 -7.25 4.46 7.12
CA VAL A 41 -8.53 4.39 6.40
C VAL A 41 -8.70 2.98 5.83
N PHE A 42 -9.74 2.28 6.24
CA PHE A 42 -10.08 0.95 5.71
C PHE A 42 -11.21 1.06 4.68
N ILE A 43 -10.94 0.62 3.44
CA ILE A 43 -11.93 0.62 2.34
C ILE A 43 -12.42 -0.81 2.14
N THR A 44 -13.71 -1.05 2.40
CA THR A 44 -14.31 -2.40 2.35
C THR A 44 -14.54 -2.94 0.94
N LYS A 45 -14.37 -2.11 -0.09
CA LYS A 45 -14.56 -2.43 -1.51
C LYS A 45 -13.36 -1.95 -2.33
N ASN A 46 -13.50 -1.97 -3.65
CA ASN A 46 -12.45 -1.56 -4.58
C ASN A 46 -12.16 -0.04 -4.51
N LEU A 47 -10.88 0.32 -4.54
CA LEU A 47 -10.41 1.69 -4.76
C LEU A 47 -10.12 1.86 -6.26
N GLN A 48 -10.81 2.81 -6.91
CA GLN A 48 -10.55 3.21 -8.30
C GLN A 48 -9.97 4.62 -8.30
N VAL A 49 -8.79 4.80 -8.91
CA VAL A 49 -8.12 6.09 -9.03
C VAL A 49 -7.87 6.36 -10.52
N ALA A 50 -8.37 7.49 -11.02
CA ALA A 50 -8.30 7.82 -12.45
C ALA A 50 -6.87 8.15 -12.91
N ASN A 51 -6.05 8.71 -12.01
CA ASN A 51 -4.70 9.18 -12.32
C ASN A 51 -3.67 8.31 -11.59
N GLU A 52 -3.10 8.81 -10.49
CA GLU A 52 -1.94 8.21 -9.83
C GLU A 52 -2.17 8.06 -8.32
N ILE A 53 -1.56 7.02 -7.75
CA ILE A 53 -1.41 6.83 -6.31
C ILE A 53 0.06 7.11 -5.97
N THR A 54 0.33 8.19 -5.24
CA THR A 54 1.68 8.58 -4.83
C THR A 54 1.88 8.35 -3.34
N VAL A 55 3.05 7.86 -2.95
CA VAL A 55 3.46 7.71 -1.54
C VAL A 55 4.56 8.71 -1.23
N THR A 56 4.43 9.47 -0.13
CA THR A 56 5.48 10.37 0.35
C THR A 56 6.75 9.59 0.65
N SER A 57 7.85 9.91 -0.02
CA SER A 57 9.10 9.15 0.06
C SER A 57 10.35 10.04 0.09
N SER A 58 10.24 11.27 0.61
CA SER A 58 11.39 12.17 0.76
C SER A 58 12.38 11.64 1.80
N GLU A 59 13.69 11.82 1.56
CA GLU A 59 14.76 11.36 2.46
C GLU A 59 14.59 11.87 3.89
N LYS A 60 14.24 13.15 4.06
CA LYS A 60 13.98 13.78 5.38
C LYS A 60 12.86 13.14 6.21
N GLU A 61 11.96 12.39 5.56
CA GLU A 61 10.84 11.69 6.20
C GLU A 61 11.22 10.24 6.55
N LYS A 62 12.45 9.80 6.23
CA LYS A 62 12.95 8.45 6.47
C LYS A 62 14.12 8.49 7.45
N GLY A 63 14.14 7.55 8.38
CA GLY A 63 15.24 7.34 9.32
C GLY A 63 15.91 5.99 9.10
N ASN A 64 17.15 5.83 9.58
CA ASN A 64 17.89 4.56 9.57
C ASN A 64 17.97 3.89 8.19
N ILE A 65 18.21 4.67 7.13
CA ILE A 65 18.28 4.18 5.75
C ILE A 65 19.49 3.22 5.62
N LYS A 66 19.22 2.01 5.13
CA LYS A 66 20.22 0.97 4.87
C LYS A 66 19.92 0.33 3.52
N ASP A 67 20.96 -0.16 2.85
CA ASP A 67 20.80 -0.97 1.67
C ASP A 67 20.06 -2.28 2.02
N ILE A 68 19.33 -2.80 1.03
CA ILE A 68 18.64 -4.08 1.15
C ILE A 68 19.73 -5.16 1.09
N ASN A 69 20.09 -5.70 2.26
CA ASN A 69 21.08 -6.78 2.42
C ASN A 69 20.44 -8.10 2.85
N ASN A 70 19.10 -8.22 2.73
CA ASN A 70 18.44 -9.50 2.97
C ASN A 70 18.97 -10.53 1.97
N ASP A 71 18.84 -11.82 2.29
CA ASP A 71 19.15 -12.89 1.34
C ASP A 71 18.31 -12.61 0.08
N VAL A 72 18.98 -12.16 -0.98
CA VAL A 72 18.36 -11.69 -2.22
C VAL A 72 17.49 -12.80 -2.83
N ASN A 73 17.64 -14.04 -2.38
CA ASN A 73 16.85 -15.19 -2.79
C ASN A 73 15.53 -15.37 -2.04
N ASP A 74 15.26 -14.62 -0.96
CA ASP A 74 14.00 -14.73 -0.22
C ASP A 74 12.79 -14.40 -1.10
N ILE A 75 12.92 -13.41 -2.00
CA ILE A 75 11.86 -13.06 -2.94
C ILE A 75 11.52 -14.20 -3.91
N LEU A 76 12.48 -15.10 -4.19
CA LEU A 76 12.26 -16.27 -5.04
C LEU A 76 11.46 -17.37 -4.33
N LYS A 77 11.35 -17.32 -3.00
CA LYS A 77 10.51 -18.26 -2.23
C LYS A 77 9.02 -17.92 -2.37
N LEU A 78 8.69 -16.70 -2.82
CA LEU A 78 7.31 -16.29 -3.06
C LEU A 78 6.77 -16.97 -4.33
N ASN A 79 5.57 -17.54 -4.22
CA ASN A 79 4.93 -18.25 -5.31
C ASN A 79 3.70 -17.50 -5.79
N PRO A 80 3.73 -16.88 -7.00
CA PRO A 80 2.54 -16.33 -7.62
C PRO A 80 1.47 -17.40 -7.78
N LYS A 81 0.23 -17.05 -7.45
CA LYS A 81 -0.94 -17.91 -7.55
C LYS A 81 -2.00 -17.25 -8.43
N GLN A 82 -2.77 -18.10 -9.08
CA GLN A 82 -4.02 -17.75 -9.74
C GLN A 82 -5.17 -18.13 -8.79
N TYR A 83 -6.14 -17.24 -8.62
CA TYR A 83 -7.27 -17.48 -7.73
C TYR A 83 -8.51 -16.69 -8.17
N ASN A 84 -9.64 -17.08 -7.59
CA ASN A 84 -10.92 -16.39 -7.69
C ASN A 84 -11.37 -16.06 -6.27
N TYR A 85 -12.00 -14.90 -6.04
CA TYR A 85 -12.63 -14.66 -4.75
C TYR A 85 -13.92 -15.48 -4.66
N ASN A 86 -14.31 -15.89 -3.45
CA ASN A 86 -15.50 -16.74 -3.24
C ASN A 86 -16.78 -16.15 -3.86
N ASN A 87 -16.88 -14.82 -3.96
CA ASN A 87 -18.02 -14.10 -4.51
C ASN A 87 -17.71 -13.41 -5.86
N ASP A 88 -16.60 -13.77 -6.52
CA ASP A 88 -16.18 -13.18 -7.80
C ASP A 88 -15.70 -14.27 -8.77
N SER A 89 -16.34 -14.35 -9.93
CA SER A 89 -15.95 -15.27 -10.99
C SER A 89 -14.75 -14.78 -11.81
N LYS A 90 -14.30 -13.53 -11.60
CA LYS A 90 -13.13 -12.99 -12.25
C LYS A 90 -11.87 -13.72 -11.79
N LEU A 91 -11.00 -14.02 -12.76
CA LEU A 91 -9.69 -14.57 -12.51
C LEU A 91 -8.74 -13.48 -12.02
N HIS A 92 -8.03 -13.75 -10.94
CA HIS A 92 -7.04 -12.86 -10.35
C HIS A 92 -5.68 -13.57 -10.25
N PHE A 93 -4.62 -12.77 -10.27
CA PHE A 93 -3.24 -13.23 -10.08
C PHE A 93 -2.62 -12.41 -8.95
N GLY A 94 -1.91 -13.08 -8.05
CA GLY A 94 -1.29 -12.41 -6.92
C GLY A 94 -0.54 -13.38 -6.02
N LEU A 95 -0.40 -12.99 -4.75
CA LEU A 95 0.27 -13.76 -3.72
C LEU A 95 -0.72 -14.10 -2.59
N ILE A 96 -0.44 -15.18 -1.87
CA ILE A 96 -1.19 -15.59 -0.68
C ILE A 96 -0.53 -14.95 0.54
N ALA A 97 -1.31 -14.23 1.34
CA ALA A 97 -0.77 -13.43 2.43
C ALA A 97 -0.03 -14.27 3.48
N GLU A 98 -0.54 -15.46 3.79
CA GLU A 98 0.03 -16.42 4.73
C GLU A 98 1.37 -17.00 4.24
N ASP A 99 1.56 -17.10 2.92
CA ASP A 99 2.83 -17.55 2.36
C ASP A 99 3.87 -16.43 2.35
N VAL A 100 3.44 -15.20 2.06
CA VAL A 100 4.30 -14.02 2.14
C VAL A 100 4.74 -13.76 3.58
N GLU A 101 3.85 -13.90 4.55
CA GLU A 101 4.15 -13.63 5.97
C GLU A 101 5.30 -14.49 6.51
N LYS A 102 5.45 -15.73 6.02
CA LYS A 102 6.55 -16.64 6.40
C LYS A 102 7.92 -16.13 5.96
N VAL A 103 7.98 -15.31 4.91
CA VAL A 103 9.22 -14.81 4.31
C VAL A 103 9.43 -13.33 4.63
N TYR A 104 8.40 -12.52 4.41
CA TYR A 104 8.37 -11.08 4.63
C TYR A 104 7.18 -10.68 5.50
N PRO A 105 7.24 -10.90 6.83
CA PRO A 105 6.13 -10.57 7.72
C PRO A 105 5.76 -9.09 7.68
N ASN A 106 6.73 -8.20 7.41
CA ASN A 106 6.51 -6.75 7.34
C ASN A 106 5.63 -6.30 6.15
N LEU A 107 5.50 -7.14 5.12
CA LEU A 107 4.65 -6.86 3.96
C LEU A 107 3.19 -7.23 4.20
N VAL A 108 2.89 -7.87 5.33
CA VAL A 108 1.55 -8.36 5.67
C VAL A 108 0.98 -7.53 6.81
N SER A 109 -0.26 -7.07 6.62
CA SER A 109 -1.01 -6.36 7.65
C SER A 109 -2.25 -7.16 8.02
N ASN A 110 -2.59 -7.19 9.31
CA ASN A 110 -3.83 -7.76 9.79
C ASN A 110 -4.92 -6.68 9.75
N THR A 111 -5.98 -6.92 8.97
CA THR A 111 -7.15 -6.04 8.87
C THR A 111 -8.37 -6.74 9.44
N GLU A 112 -9.48 -6.00 9.61
CA GLU A 112 -10.74 -6.56 10.12
C GLU A 112 -11.31 -7.68 9.25
N VAL A 113 -10.98 -7.70 7.95
CA VAL A 113 -11.47 -8.68 6.98
C VAL A 113 -10.51 -9.86 6.81
N GLY A 114 -9.26 -9.71 7.23
CA GLY A 114 -8.22 -10.73 7.12
C GLY A 114 -6.84 -10.15 6.86
N LYS A 115 -5.90 -11.00 6.43
CA LYS A 115 -4.54 -10.59 6.10
C LYS A 115 -4.50 -9.90 4.73
N SER A 116 -3.84 -8.74 4.68
CA SER A 116 -3.67 -7.94 3.47
C SER A 116 -2.19 -7.77 3.14
N LEU A 117 -1.88 -7.59 1.86
CA LEU A 117 -0.51 -7.44 1.35
C LEU A 117 -0.19 -6.01 0.90
N ASN A 118 1.01 -5.54 1.24
CA ASN A 118 1.59 -4.34 0.66
C ASN A 118 2.35 -4.68 -0.62
N TYR A 119 1.66 -4.65 -1.76
CA TYR A 119 2.26 -4.91 -3.07
C TYR A 119 3.27 -3.84 -3.51
N LEU A 120 3.16 -2.60 -3.02
CA LEU A 120 4.07 -1.50 -3.42
C LEU A 120 5.48 -1.74 -2.92
N GLU A 121 5.62 -2.29 -1.71
CA GLU A 121 6.92 -2.60 -1.11
C GLU A 121 7.58 -3.87 -1.69
N ILE A 122 6.86 -4.67 -2.47
CA ILE A 122 7.46 -5.79 -3.24
C ILE A 122 8.33 -5.25 -4.39
N VAL A 123 7.97 -4.12 -4.98
CA VAL A 123 8.68 -3.52 -6.12
C VAL A 123 10.17 -3.26 -5.82
N PRO A 124 10.58 -2.58 -4.73
CA PRO A 124 12.00 -2.38 -4.43
C PRO A 124 12.76 -3.69 -4.18
N LEU A 125 12.11 -4.72 -3.61
CA LEU A 125 12.73 -6.06 -3.44
C LEU A 125 12.99 -6.74 -4.79
N LEU A 126 12.07 -6.60 -5.75
CA LEU A 126 12.26 -7.09 -7.11
C LEU A 126 13.37 -6.35 -7.85
N ILE A 127 13.47 -5.02 -7.68
CA ILE A 127 14.56 -4.23 -8.26
C ILE A 127 15.92 -4.71 -7.75
N ASP A 128 16.03 -4.96 -6.45
CA ASP A 128 17.24 -5.48 -5.84
C ASP A 128 17.63 -6.85 -6.43
N LYS A 129 16.66 -7.76 -6.55
CA LYS A 129 16.90 -9.07 -7.20
C LYS A 129 17.32 -8.96 -8.65
N ILE A 130 16.73 -8.05 -9.43
CA ILE A 130 17.10 -7.85 -10.83
C ILE A 130 18.56 -7.36 -10.94
N LYS A 131 18.99 -6.47 -10.05
CA LYS A 131 20.39 -6.00 -10.01
C LYS A 131 21.35 -7.13 -9.64
N ASP A 132 21.01 -7.94 -8.64
CA ASP A 132 21.78 -9.13 -8.27
C ASP A 132 21.91 -10.12 -9.44
N LEU A 133 20.81 -10.43 -10.13
CA LEU A 133 20.83 -11.29 -11.32
C LEU A 133 21.70 -10.71 -12.43
N GLN A 134 21.65 -9.39 -12.66
CA GLN A 134 22.50 -8.73 -13.66
C GLN A 134 23.98 -8.83 -13.30
N ASN A 135 24.34 -8.63 -12.03
CA ASN A 135 25.72 -8.78 -11.56
C ASN A 135 26.24 -10.21 -11.78
N GLN A 136 25.44 -11.23 -11.45
CA GLN A 136 25.80 -12.63 -11.69
C GLN A 136 26.01 -12.92 -13.18
N ILE A 137 25.16 -12.38 -14.06
CA ILE A 137 25.32 -12.53 -15.52
C ILE A 137 26.62 -11.90 -16.00
N ASP A 138 26.97 -10.71 -15.50
CA ASP A 138 28.18 -10.00 -15.91
C ASP A 138 29.45 -10.69 -15.41
N GLU A 139 29.42 -11.29 -14.21
CA GLU A 139 30.50 -12.15 -13.71
C GLU A 139 30.66 -13.41 -14.56
N LEU A 140 29.57 -14.06 -14.94
CA LEU A 140 29.61 -15.25 -15.80
C LEU A 140 30.13 -14.96 -17.20
N LYS A 141 29.83 -13.78 -17.77
CA LYS A 141 30.33 -13.36 -19.09
C LYS A 141 31.81 -12.96 -19.12
N ARG A 142 32.40 -12.66 -17.96
CA ARG A 142 33.83 -12.31 -17.82
C ARG A 142 34.72 -13.54 -17.70
N LYS A 143 34.14 -14.72 -17.48
CA LYS A 143 34.82 -16.02 -17.52
C LYS A 143 34.85 -16.55 -18.94
#